data_AF-A0A7X4AJ20-F1
#
_entry.id   AF-A0A7X4AJ20-F1
#
_cell.length_a   1.000
_cell.length_b   1.000
_cell.length_c   1.000
_cell.angle_alpha   90.00
_cell.angle_beta   90.00
_cell.angle_gamma   90.00
#
_symmetry.space_group_name_H-M   'P 1'
#
loop_
_entity.id
_entity.type
_entity.pdbx_description
1 polymer ?
#
loop_
_entity_poly.entity_id
_entity_poly.type
_entity_poly.pdbx_seq_one_letter_code
_entity_poly.pdbx_strand_id
1 'polypeptide(L)' 'MSVCFCARRSDSVAEAGLETAEAYRGQGLGTRVTAAWANAVRTSGRVPLYSTSWSNGASLAVARKLGLVAYASSWSVS' A
#
# COMPACT_ATOMS: atom_id res chain seq x y z
N MET A 1 1.68 16.13 -4.07
CA MET A 1 2.10 15.38 -2.89
C MET A 1 1.63 13.93 -3.00
N SER A 2 2.40 13.00 -2.44
CA SER A 2 2.05 11.59 -2.27
C SER A 2 2.39 11.19 -0.84
N VAL A 3 1.55 10.39 -0.19
CA VAL A 3 1.73 9.96 1.21
C VAL A 3 1.28 8.51 1.36
N CYS A 4 2.05 7.75 2.14
CA CYS A 4 1.65 6.43 2.61
C CYS A 4 1.67 6.41 4.13
N PHE A 5 0.61 5.89 4.74
CA PHE A 5 0.38 5.92 6.18
C PHE A 5 -0.24 4.60 6.65
N CYS A 6 -0.32 4.39 7.97
CA CYS A 6 -1.02 3.23 8.52
C CYS A 6 -2.53 3.51 8.56
N ALA A 7 -3.30 2.98 7.61
CA ALA A 7 -4.75 3.08 7.63
C ALA A 7 -5.36 2.26 8.77
N ARG A 8 -4.71 1.14 9.12
CA ARG A 8 -5.00 0.33 10.30
C ARG A 8 -3.70 -0.19 10.91
N ARG A 9 -3.66 -0.36 12.23
CA ARG A 9 -2.47 -0.84 12.93
C ARG A 9 -2.85 -1.67 14.15
N SER A 10 -2.11 -2.76 14.35
CA SER A 10 -2.08 -3.57 15.55
C SER A 10 -0.63 -3.70 16.07
N ASP A 11 -0.42 -4.55 17.08
CA ASP A 11 0.91 -4.84 17.60
C ASP A 11 1.78 -5.63 16.61
N SER A 12 1.17 -6.42 15.73
CA SER A 12 1.88 -7.29 14.78
C SER A 12 1.84 -6.80 13.32
N VAL A 13 0.86 -5.97 12.95
CA VAL A 13 0.57 -5.63 11.55
C VAL A 13 0.26 -4.15 11.38
N ALA A 14 0.60 -3.59 10.21
CA ALA A 14 0.08 -2.32 9.75
C ALA A 14 -0.41 -2.42 8.30
N GLU A 15 -1.61 -1.90 8.04
CA GLU A 15 -2.20 -1.85 6.70
C GLU A 15 -1.95 -0.47 6.07
N ALA A 16 -1.54 -0.45 4.81
CA ALA A 16 -1.23 0.76 4.07
C ALA A 16 -2.49 1.52 3.66
N GLY A 17 -2.52 2.83 3.95
CA GLY A 17 -3.25 3.82 3.18
C GLY A 17 -2.29 4.52 2.22
N LEU A 18 -2.71 4.76 0.97
CA LEU A 18 -1.90 5.45 -0.04
C LEU A 18 -2.75 6.50 -0.75
N GLU A 19 -2.29 7.74 -0.71
CA GLU A 19 -2.93 8.85 -1.42
C GLU A 19 -1.90 9.63 -2.24
N THR A 20 -2.30 10.01 -3.45
CA THR A 20 -1.49 10.85 -4.34
C THR A 20 -2.37 11.90 -4.97
N ALA A 21 -2.07 13.17 -4.67
CA ALA A 21 -2.73 14.33 -5.25
C ALA A 21 -2.63 14.30 -6.77
N GLU A 22 -3.69 14.71 -7.47
CA GLU A 22 -3.85 14.47 -8.91
C GLU A 22 -2.68 15.02 -9.73
N ALA A 23 -2.25 16.24 -9.44
CA ALA A 23 -1.12 16.91 -10.08
C ALA A 23 0.23 16.18 -9.96
N TYR A 24 0.31 15.14 -9.12
CA TYR A 24 1.53 14.38 -8.83
C TYR A 24 1.41 12.89 -9.19
N ARG A 25 0.29 12.48 -9.81
CA ARG A 25 0.10 11.09 -10.28
C ARG A 25 0.99 10.80 -11.49
N GLY A 26 1.22 9.51 -11.78
CA GLY A 26 2.04 9.07 -12.91
C GLY A 26 3.56 9.19 -12.72
N GLN A 27 4.03 9.88 -11.67
CA GLN A 27 5.46 10.15 -11.43
C GLN A 27 6.16 9.08 -10.57
N GLY A 28 5.52 7.94 -10.31
CA GLY A 28 6.08 6.87 -9.47
C GLY A 28 6.17 7.19 -7.96
N LEU A 29 5.65 8.35 -7.53
CA LEU A 29 5.71 8.79 -6.13
C LEU A 29 5.00 7.81 -5.18
N GLY A 30 3.84 7.28 -5.57
CA GLY A 30 3.10 6.32 -4.76
C GLY A 30 3.92 5.09 -4.38
N THR A 31 4.62 4.49 -5.36
CA THR A 31 5.55 3.38 -5.12
C THR A 31 6.65 3.76 -4.14
N ARG A 32 7.25 4.95 -4.28
CA ARG A 32 8.35 5.41 -3.42
C ARG A 32 7.90 5.59 -1.97
N VAL A 33 6.77 6.24 -1.74
CA VAL A 33 6.27 6.48 -0.37
C VAL A 33 5.77 5.18 0.28
N THR A 34 5.16 4.27 -0.49
CA THR A 34 4.78 2.95 0.03
C THR A 34 5.99 2.10 0.39
N ALA A 35 7.08 2.12 -0.39
CA ALA A 35 8.32 1.44 -0.05
C ALA A 35 8.94 1.99 1.26
N ALA A 36 9.02 3.32 1.37
CA ALA A 36 9.54 3.98 2.57
C ALA A 36 8.70 3.65 3.82
N TRP A 37 7.37 3.71 3.70
CA TRP A 37 6.45 3.31 4.76
C TRP A 37 6.65 1.83 5.15
N ALA A 38 6.73 0.92 4.18
CA ALA A 38 6.88 -0.51 4.47
C ALA A 38 8.20 -0.79 5.22
N ASN A 39 9.27 -0.06 4.91
CA ASN A 39 10.52 -0.15 5.66
C ASN A 39 10.36 0.36 7.10
N ALA A 40 9.71 1.50 7.30
CA ALA A 40 9.43 2.02 8.64
C ALA A 40 8.59 1.03 9.49
N VAL A 41 7.59 0.40 8.88
CA VAL A 41 6.77 -0.63 9.55
C VAL A 41 7.61 -1.84 9.96
N ARG A 42 8.48 -2.34 9.07
CA ARG A 42 9.40 -3.45 9.38
C ARG A 42 10.35 -3.11 10.52
N THR A 43 10.95 -1.91 10.50
CA THR A 43 11.81 -1.42 11.59
C THR A 43 11.06 -1.34 12.92
N SER A 44 9.76 -1.10 12.88
CA SER A 44 8.91 -1.09 14.07
C SER A 44 8.52 -2.49 14.61
N GLY A 45 9.02 -3.57 13.99
CA GLY A 45 8.71 -4.95 14.37
C GLY A 45 7.36 -5.48 13.85
N ARG A 46 6.76 -4.81 12.88
CA ARG A 46 5.43 -5.15 12.33
C ARG A 46 5.52 -5.64 10.90
N VAL A 47 4.52 -6.40 10.48
CA VAL A 47 4.34 -6.82 9.09
C VAL A 47 3.55 -5.75 8.32
N PRO A 48 4.11 -5.16 7.24
CA PRO A 48 3.36 -4.26 6.38
C PRO A 48 2.45 -5.05 5.44
N LEU A 49 1.16 -4.70 5.41
CA LEU A 49 0.18 -5.22 4.46
C LEU A 49 -0.28 -4.13 3.51
N TYR A 50 -0.43 -4.49 2.24
CA TYR A 50 -0.97 -3.64 1.19
C TYR A 50 -2.19 -4.33 0.59
N SER A 51 -3.37 -3.76 0.80
CA SER A 51 -4.63 -4.28 0.28
C SER A 51 -5.17 -3.36 -0.81
N THR A 52 -5.82 -3.96 -1.82
CA THR A 52 -6.47 -3.20 -2.89
C THR A 52 -7.55 -4.06 -3.55
N SER A 53 -8.58 -3.40 -4.10
CA SER A 53 -9.53 -4.03 -5.02
C SER A 53 -8.85 -4.41 -6.34
N TRP A 54 -9.33 -5.48 -6.97
CA TRP A 54 -8.94 -5.90 -8.32
C TRP A 54 -9.30 -4.87 -9.40
N SER A 55 -10.29 -4.02 -9.16
CA SER A 55 -10.65 -2.93 -10.09
C SER A 55 -9.74 -1.70 -9.96
N ASN A 56 -8.92 -1.60 -8.92
CA ASN A 56 -8.05 -0.45 -8.71
C ASN A 56 -6.69 -0.66 -9.39
N GLY A 57 -6.66 -0.37 -10.70
CA GLY A 57 -5.47 -0.53 -11.53
C GLY A 57 -4.26 0.28 -11.06
N ALA A 58 -4.46 1.45 -10.45
CA ALA A 58 -3.37 2.28 -9.94
C ALA A 58 -2.66 1.61 -8.75
N SER A 59 -3.42 1.12 -7.77
CA SER A 59 -2.88 0.40 -6.62
C SER A 59 -2.28 -0.95 -7.01
N LEU A 60 -2.86 -1.67 -7.97
CA LEU A 60 -2.28 -2.89 -8.52
C LEU A 60 -0.93 -2.62 -9.21
N ALA A 61 -0.79 -1.51 -9.93
CA ALA A 61 0.48 -1.11 -10.51
C ALA A 61 1.55 -0.81 -9.45
N VAL A 62 1.16 -0.22 -8.31
CA VAL A 62 2.06 -0.04 -7.16
C VAL A 62 2.50 -1.38 -6.59
N ALA A 63 1.57 -2.29 -6.31
CA ALA A 63 1.87 -3.62 -5.78
C ALA A 63 2.85 -4.38 -6.69
N ARG A 64 2.61 -4.34 -8.00
CA ARG A 64 3.45 -5.00 -9.00
C ARG A 64 4.86 -4.38 -9.08
N LYS A 65 4.98 -3.06 -9.03
CA LYS A 65 6.29 -2.36 -9.01
C LYS A 65 7.10 -2.64 -7.75
N LEU A 66 6.43 -2.89 -6.62
CA LEU A 66 7.06 -3.26 -5.36
C LEU A 66 7.37 -4.76 -5.25
N GLY A 67 6.99 -5.57 -6.26
CA GLY A 67 7.19 -7.02 -6.23
C GLY A 67 6.39 -7.71 -5.13
N LEU A 68 5.22 -7.17 -4.76
CA LEU A 68 4.38 -7.79 -3.72
C LEU A 68 3.76 -9.09 -4.21
N VAL A 69 3.63 -10.05 -3.30
CA VAL A 69 2.96 -11.34 -3.54
C VAL A 69 1.53 -11.25 -3.04
N ALA A 70 0.57 -11.66 -3.87
CA ALA A 70 -0.82 -11.77 -3.46
C ALA A 70 -0.96 -12.91 -2.44
N TYR A 71 -1.30 -12.57 -1.19
CA TYR A 71 -1.39 -13.53 -0.09
C TYR A 71 -2.85 -13.90 0.26
N ALA A 72 -3.78 -12.96 0.10
CA ALA A 72 -5.19 -13.14 0.44
C ALA A 72 -6.10 -12.28 -0.44
N SER A 73 -7.34 -12.73 -0.64
CA SER A 73 -8.40 -12.00 -1.32
C SER A 73 -9.71 -12.12 -0.56
N SER A 74 -10.41 -11.01 -0.37
CA SER A 74 -11.76 -10.97 0.19
C SER A 74 -12.80 -10.82 -0.91
N TRP A 75 -13.98 -11.39 -0.70
CA TRP A 75 -15.12 -11.31 -1.59
C TRP A 75 -16.29 -10.73 -0.81
N SER A 76 -17.06 -9.85 -1.45
CA SER A 76 -18.33 -9.36 -0.91
C SER A 76 -19.42 -9.73 -1.92
N VAL A 77 -20.49 -10.35 -1.43
CA VAL A 77 -21.70 -10.58 -2.21
C VAL A 77 -22.68 -9.48 -1.77
N SER A 78 -23.07 -8.64 -2.73
CA SER A 78 -24.13 -7.63 -2.53
C SER A 78 -25.50 -8.23 -2.80
#